data_AF-A0A455UE34-F1
#
_entry.id   AF-A0A455UE34-F1
#
_cell.length_a   1.000
_cell.length_b   1.000
_cell.length_c   1.000
_cell.angle_alpha   90.00
_cell.angle_beta   90.00
_cell.angle_gamma   90.00
#
_symmetry.space_group_name_H-M   'P 1'
#
loop_
_entity.id
_entity.type
_entity.pdbx_description
1 polymer ?
#
loop_
_entity_poly.entity_id
_entity_poly.type
_entity_poly.pdbx_seq_one_letter_code
_entity_poly.pdbx_strand_id
1 'polypeptide(L)'
;MRLANWMNLVKPAAYDLYEDRVLEKAQLVIVSLLGGKAYWPYGHERLLAWAAAKPGRQLILVPGCDAPDDALLEDSTIPFDDAYRVWRYLREGGTDNAEQLLRFVANEYMDRPLGDWQEPKVIPPAVIYASQEQQASSLSEWRNRQVPGRPVCLLLFYRSHLQGRIPPYPTACWRRLKTRGLSPWRWPWRP
;
A
#
# COMPACT_ATOMS: atom_id res chain seq x y z
N MET A 1 -10.21 -3.13 -12.90
CA MET A 1 -8.84 -2.94 -12.37
C MET A 1 -7.98 -4.12 -12.75
N ARG A 2 -6.72 -3.90 -13.14
CA ARG A 2 -5.72 -4.95 -13.41
C ARG A 2 -4.45 -4.60 -12.65
N LEU A 3 -3.76 -5.62 -12.14
CA LEU A 3 -2.48 -5.49 -11.46
C LEU A 3 -1.47 -6.37 -12.19
N ALA A 4 -0.29 -5.83 -12.45
CA ALA A 4 0.80 -6.55 -13.10
C ALA A 4 2.12 -6.17 -12.44
N ASN A 5 3.04 -7.13 -12.38
CA ASN A 5 4.40 -6.87 -11.96
C ASN A 5 5.20 -6.43 -13.19
N TRP A 6 5.65 -5.18 -13.20
CA TRP A 6 6.40 -4.60 -14.31
C TRP A 6 7.75 -5.32 -14.55
N MET A 7 8.31 -6.01 -13.55
CA MET A 7 9.52 -6.83 -13.71
C MET A 7 9.34 -7.96 -14.75
N ASN A 8 8.10 -8.41 -14.98
CA ASN A 8 7.79 -9.39 -16.03
C ASN A 8 7.68 -8.75 -17.42
N LEU A 9 7.65 -7.41 -17.49
CA LEU A 9 7.49 -6.60 -18.69
C LEU A 9 8.78 -5.87 -19.08
N VAL A 10 9.92 -6.21 -18.45
CA VAL A 10 11.22 -5.57 -18.76
C VAL A 10 11.64 -5.81 -20.21
N LYS A 11 11.29 -6.96 -20.78
CA LYS A 11 11.58 -7.27 -22.18
C LYS A 11 10.68 -6.43 -23.10
N PRO A 12 11.23 -5.67 -24.07
CA PRO A 12 10.45 -4.80 -24.95
C PRO A 12 9.25 -5.49 -25.60
N ALA A 13 9.44 -6.66 -26.20
CA ALA A 13 8.37 -7.41 -26.84
C ALA A 13 7.24 -7.85 -25.88
N ALA A 14 7.55 -8.08 -24.59
CA ALA A 14 6.54 -8.40 -23.59
C ALA A 14 5.75 -7.16 -23.17
N TYR A 15 6.43 -6.01 -23.09
CA TYR A 15 5.80 -4.73 -22.82
C TYR A 15 4.87 -4.31 -23.97
N ASP A 16 5.33 -4.35 -25.21
CA ASP A 16 4.53 -3.95 -26.38
C ASP A 16 3.23 -4.77 -26.48
N LEU A 17 3.34 -6.10 -26.30
CA LEU A 17 2.17 -6.97 -26.27
C LEU A 17 1.20 -6.62 -25.13
N TYR A 18 1.73 -6.22 -23.97
CA TYR A 18 0.93 -5.82 -22.81
C TYR A 18 0.26 -4.45 -23.04
N GLU A 19 0.97 -3.52 -23.67
CA GLU A 19 0.42 -2.21 -24.05
C GLU A 19 -0.78 -2.37 -24.96
N ASP A 20 -0.62 -3.11 -26.07
CA ASP A 20 -1.68 -3.34 -27.05
C ASP A 20 -2.91 -4.06 -26.46
N ARG A 21 -2.69 -5.03 -25.58
CA ARG A 21 -3.78 -5.86 -25.05
C ARG A 21 -4.47 -5.24 -23.83
N VAL A 22 -3.71 -4.50 -23.02
CA VAL A 22 -4.14 -4.07 -21.68
C VAL A 22 -4.13 -2.56 -21.55
N LEU A 23 -3.00 -1.89 -21.79
CA LEU A 23 -2.89 -0.44 -21.58
C LEU A 23 -3.76 0.34 -22.56
N GLU A 24 -3.95 -0.15 -23.79
CA GLU A 24 -4.80 0.49 -24.78
C GLU A 24 -6.26 0.68 -24.31
N LYS A 25 -6.74 -0.21 -23.44
CA LYS A 25 -8.10 -0.19 -22.86
C LYS A 25 -8.15 0.50 -21.50
N ALA A 26 -7.00 0.92 -20.95
CA ALA A 26 -6.92 1.60 -19.67
C ALA A 26 -7.14 3.11 -19.85
N GLN A 27 -7.80 3.72 -18.88
CA GLN A 27 -7.93 5.19 -18.79
C GLN A 27 -6.91 5.76 -17.80
N LEU A 28 -6.53 5.00 -16.77
CA LEU A 28 -5.60 5.41 -15.74
C LEU A 28 -4.61 4.29 -15.44
N VAL A 29 -3.33 4.64 -15.33
CA VAL A 29 -2.23 3.73 -15.04
C VAL A 29 -1.39 4.30 -13.90
N ILE A 30 -1.22 3.53 -12.83
CA ILE A 30 -0.32 3.86 -11.72
C ILE A 30 0.86 2.89 -11.76
N VAL A 31 2.09 3.41 -11.76
CA VAL A 31 3.31 2.61 -11.79
C VAL A 31 4.20 2.96 -10.62
N SER A 32 4.53 1.97 -9.80
CA SER A 32 5.51 2.08 -8.72
C SER A 32 6.86 1.54 -9.20
N LEU A 33 7.82 2.43 -9.49
CA LEU A 33 9.14 2.06 -10.00
C LEU A 33 10.18 1.96 -8.88
N LEU A 34 10.77 0.78 -8.72
CA LEU A 34 11.88 0.55 -7.80
C LEU A 34 13.19 0.99 -8.48
N GLY A 35 13.84 2.04 -7.97
CA GLY A 35 15.11 2.54 -8.51
C GLY A 35 15.01 3.67 -9.54
N GLY A 36 13.84 4.29 -9.67
CA GLY A 36 13.63 5.47 -10.52
C GLY A 36 13.61 5.16 -12.02
N LYS A 37 13.57 6.21 -12.85
CA LYS A 37 13.43 6.11 -14.32
C LYS A 37 14.57 5.37 -15.01
N ALA A 38 15.79 5.42 -14.46
CA ALA A 38 16.97 4.77 -15.04
C ALA A 38 16.89 3.23 -15.01
N TYR A 39 16.03 2.66 -14.14
CA TYR A 39 15.92 1.22 -13.98
C TYR A 39 15.02 0.58 -15.06
N TRP A 40 14.13 1.35 -15.69
CA TRP A 40 13.31 0.90 -16.81
C TRP A 40 13.07 2.00 -17.85
N PRO A 41 14.12 2.48 -18.55
CA PRO A 41 14.03 3.64 -19.45
C PRO A 41 13.03 3.43 -20.58
N TYR A 42 13.06 2.25 -21.20
CA TYR A 42 12.16 1.91 -22.30
C TYR A 42 10.68 1.94 -21.88
N GLY A 43 10.34 1.31 -20.75
CA GLY A 43 8.96 1.31 -20.27
C GLY A 43 8.50 2.70 -19.82
N HIS A 44 9.38 3.48 -19.21
CA HIS A 44 9.11 4.86 -18.83
C HIS A 44 8.76 5.73 -20.05
N GLU A 45 9.61 5.73 -21.08
CA GLU A 45 9.35 6.49 -22.31
C GLU A 45 8.05 6.04 -23.01
N ARG A 46 7.81 4.73 -23.08
CA ARG A 46 6.59 4.21 -23.69
C ARG A 46 5.33 4.54 -22.89
N LEU A 47 5.39 4.59 -21.56
CA LEU A 47 4.27 5.01 -20.72
C LEU A 47 3.93 6.48 -20.95
N LEU A 48 4.94 7.35 -21.04
CA LEU A 48 4.75 8.76 -21.39
C LEU A 48 4.12 8.91 -22.78
N ALA A 49 4.63 8.17 -23.77
CA ALA A 49 4.06 8.14 -25.11
C ALA A 49 2.61 7.62 -25.10
N TRP A 50 2.30 6.57 -24.33
CA TRP A 50 0.95 6.03 -24.18
C TRP A 50 -0.03 7.06 -23.61
N ALA A 51 0.41 7.83 -22.60
CA ALA A 51 -0.38 8.86 -21.97
C ALA A 51 -0.64 10.03 -22.92
N ALA A 52 0.38 10.46 -23.68
CA ALA A 52 0.27 11.50 -24.68
C ALA A 52 -0.54 11.09 -25.93
N ALA A 53 -0.65 9.79 -26.22
CA ALA A 53 -1.27 9.30 -27.44
C ALA A 53 -2.79 9.52 -27.53
N LYS A 54 -3.50 9.64 -26.39
CA LYS A 54 -4.95 9.87 -26.39
C LYS A 54 -5.37 10.82 -25.26
N PRO A 55 -6.28 11.77 -25.53
CA PRO A 55 -6.83 12.63 -24.48
C PRO A 55 -7.61 11.79 -23.45
N GLY A 56 -7.56 12.23 -22.19
CA GLY A 56 -8.25 11.56 -21.07
C GLY A 56 -7.51 10.34 -20.50
N ARG A 57 -6.31 10.01 -21.00
CA ARG A 57 -5.43 9.05 -20.33
C ARG A 57 -4.68 9.71 -19.19
N GLN A 58 -4.60 9.01 -18.07
CA GLN A 58 -3.90 9.46 -16.87
C GLN A 58 -2.78 8.49 -16.52
N LEU A 59 -1.58 9.01 -16.37
CA LEU A 59 -0.40 8.26 -15.96
C LEU A 59 0.13 8.84 -14.65
N ILE A 60 0.34 7.98 -13.68
CA ILE A 60 0.84 8.32 -12.36
C ILE A 60 2.07 7.48 -12.09
N LEU A 61 3.22 8.12 -12.04
CA LEU A 61 4.51 7.48 -11.80
C LEU A 61 4.96 7.82 -10.38
N VAL A 62 5.24 6.79 -9.58
CA VAL A 62 5.63 6.98 -8.17
C VAL A 62 6.84 6.13 -7.83
N PRO A 63 7.72 6.60 -6.94
CA PRO A 63 8.86 5.82 -6.51
C PRO A 63 8.42 4.65 -5.62
N GLY A 64 9.07 3.51 -5.81
CA GLY A 64 8.86 2.31 -5.00
C GLY A 64 9.63 2.29 -3.69
N CYS A 65 10.52 3.27 -3.46
CA CYS A 65 11.27 3.44 -2.22
C CYS A 65 10.60 4.45 -1.27
N ASP A 66 11.09 4.53 -0.03
CA ASP A 66 10.55 5.43 1.00
C ASP A 66 10.98 6.89 0.84
N ALA A 67 11.92 7.17 -0.08
CA ALA A 67 12.28 8.52 -0.46
C ALA A 67 11.39 8.99 -1.64
N PRO A 68 10.88 10.23 -1.61
CA PRO A 68 10.24 10.81 -2.78
C PRO A 68 11.27 10.99 -3.91
N ASP A 69 10.79 10.92 -5.14
CA ASP A 69 11.54 11.12 -6.38
C ASP A 69 10.74 12.14 -7.19
N ASP A 70 11.04 13.42 -6.96
CA ASP A 70 10.27 14.54 -7.51
C ASP A 70 10.25 14.50 -9.03
N ALA A 71 11.37 14.12 -9.66
CA ALA A 71 11.46 13.99 -11.10
C ALA A 71 10.49 12.93 -11.65
N LEU A 72 10.25 11.85 -10.91
CA LEU A 72 9.30 10.83 -11.33
C LEU A 72 7.85 11.28 -11.10
N LEU A 73 7.60 12.03 -10.03
CA LEU A 73 6.27 12.59 -9.75
C LEU A 73 5.90 13.65 -10.80
N GLU A 74 6.85 14.49 -11.22
CA GLU A 74 6.69 15.50 -12.27
C GLU A 74 6.39 14.90 -13.66
N ASP A 75 6.86 13.68 -13.94
CA ASP A 75 6.57 12.95 -15.19
C ASP A 75 5.12 12.43 -15.25
N SER A 76 4.35 12.55 -14.16
CA SER A 76 2.93 12.16 -14.14
C SER A 76 2.07 13.16 -14.93
N THR A 77 0.95 12.70 -15.49
CA THR A 77 -0.01 13.59 -16.19
C THR A 77 -0.93 14.35 -15.25
N ILE A 78 -0.87 14.05 -13.96
CA ILE A 78 -1.66 14.68 -12.90
C ILE A 78 -0.82 15.71 -12.14
N PRO A 79 -1.43 16.66 -11.41
CA PRO A 79 -0.69 17.60 -10.57
C PRO A 79 0.25 16.89 -9.58
N PHE A 80 1.39 17.52 -9.30
CA PHE A 80 2.43 16.99 -8.43
C PHE A 80 1.90 16.56 -7.05
N ASP A 81 1.10 17.41 -6.41
CA ASP A 81 0.54 17.13 -5.08
C ASP A 81 -0.34 15.88 -5.05
N ASP A 82 -1.03 15.62 -6.16
CA ASP A 82 -1.90 14.46 -6.31
C ASP A 82 -1.09 13.19 -6.59
N ALA A 83 -0.04 13.28 -7.41
CA ALA A 83 0.93 12.19 -7.58
C ALA A 83 1.62 11.85 -6.26
N TYR A 84 2.00 12.88 -5.48
CA TYR A 84 2.58 12.72 -4.16
C TYR A 84 1.59 12.04 -3.21
N ARG A 85 0.30 12.41 -3.23
CA ARG A 85 -0.74 11.74 -2.44
C ARG A 85 -0.87 10.26 -2.82
N VAL A 86 -0.86 9.93 -4.10
CA VAL A 86 -0.87 8.53 -4.57
C VAL A 86 0.34 7.76 -4.06
N TRP A 87 1.54 8.36 -4.11
CA TRP A 87 2.74 7.77 -3.53
C TRP A 87 2.56 7.51 -2.03
N ARG A 88 2.03 8.48 -1.27
CA ARG A 88 1.77 8.34 0.17
C ARG A 88 0.80 7.18 0.48
N TYR A 89 -0.33 7.04 -0.24
CA TYR A 89 -1.22 5.89 -0.05
C TYR A 89 -0.50 4.55 -0.25
N LEU A 90 0.38 4.45 -1.26
CA LEU A 90 1.12 3.23 -1.56
C LEU A 90 2.24 2.96 -0.54
N ARG A 91 2.86 3.99 0.04
CA ARG A 91 3.90 3.86 1.08
C ARG A 91 3.33 3.42 2.41
N GLU A 92 2.30 4.10 2.87
CA GLU A 92 1.62 3.73 4.12
C GLU A 92 1.00 2.33 3.98
N GLY A 93 0.43 2.05 2.81
CA GLY A 93 -0.17 0.76 2.48
C GLY A 93 -1.35 0.43 3.39
N GLY A 94 -1.76 -0.84 3.42
CA GLY A 94 -2.93 -1.28 4.18
C GLY A 94 -4.24 -1.14 3.40
N THR A 95 -5.28 -1.83 3.86
CA THR A 95 -6.55 -1.96 3.13
C THR A 95 -7.35 -0.65 3.08
N ASP A 96 -7.35 0.14 4.16
CA ASP A 96 -8.02 1.45 4.20
C ASP A 96 -7.39 2.41 3.19
N ASN A 97 -6.06 2.60 3.22
CA ASN A 97 -5.36 3.45 2.27
C ASN A 97 -5.51 2.97 0.81
N ALA A 98 -5.55 1.66 0.56
CA ALA A 98 -5.81 1.15 -0.79
C ALA A 98 -7.23 1.47 -1.28
N GLU A 99 -8.22 1.40 -0.39
CA GLU A 99 -9.59 1.81 -0.72
C GLU A 99 -9.67 3.33 -0.97
N GLN A 100 -9.07 4.14 -0.10
CA GLN A 100 -9.04 5.60 -0.25
C GLN A 100 -8.30 6.03 -1.52
N LEU A 101 -7.20 5.37 -1.86
CA LEU A 101 -6.49 5.57 -3.13
C LEU A 101 -7.43 5.37 -4.32
N LEU A 102 -8.17 4.25 -4.35
CA LEU A 102 -9.09 3.95 -5.45
C LEU A 102 -10.24 4.95 -5.53
N ARG A 103 -10.78 5.40 -4.40
CA ARG A 103 -11.81 6.45 -4.36
C ARG A 103 -11.25 7.77 -4.88
N PHE A 104 -10.07 8.17 -4.42
CA PHE A 104 -9.38 9.38 -4.87
C PHE A 104 -9.21 9.39 -6.40
N VAL A 105 -8.59 8.35 -6.98
CA VAL A 105 -8.39 8.34 -8.44
C VAL A 105 -9.69 8.20 -9.23
N ALA A 106 -10.70 7.51 -8.69
CA ALA A 106 -11.98 7.37 -9.38
C ALA A 106 -12.76 8.70 -9.43
N ASN A 107 -12.71 9.47 -8.33
CA ASN A 107 -13.36 10.77 -8.21
C ASN A 107 -12.68 11.83 -9.06
N GLU A 108 -11.37 11.98 -8.91
CA GLU A 108 -10.64 13.11 -9.52
C GLU A 108 -10.30 12.87 -11.00
N TYR A 109 -10.16 11.61 -11.43
CA TYR A 109 -9.51 11.27 -12.71
C TYR A 109 -10.27 10.29 -13.61
N MET A 110 -11.37 9.70 -13.16
CA MET A 110 -12.11 8.69 -13.95
C MET A 110 -13.59 9.01 -14.15
N ASP A 111 -14.06 10.20 -13.76
CA ASP A 111 -15.48 10.61 -13.79
C ASP A 111 -16.43 9.57 -13.16
N ARG A 112 -15.92 8.82 -12.16
CA ARG A 112 -16.64 7.74 -11.48
C ARG A 112 -16.56 7.95 -9.98
N PRO A 113 -17.31 8.91 -9.43
CA PRO A 113 -17.26 9.19 -8.01
C PRO A 113 -17.68 7.96 -7.19
N LEU A 114 -16.80 7.49 -6.31
CA LEU A 114 -17.01 6.35 -5.40
C LEU A 114 -17.22 6.84 -3.95
N GLY A 115 -17.98 7.94 -3.81
CA GLY A 115 -18.17 8.64 -2.54
C GLY A 115 -16.93 9.42 -2.11
N ASP A 116 -16.97 10.02 -0.92
CA ASP A 116 -15.85 10.82 -0.43
C ASP A 116 -14.60 9.95 -0.18
N TRP A 117 -13.43 10.55 -0.41
CA TRP A 117 -12.12 9.99 -0.11
C TRP A 117 -11.48 10.72 1.07
N GLN A 118 -10.55 10.05 1.76
CA GLN A 118 -9.83 10.60 2.91
C GLN A 118 -8.33 10.55 2.69
N GLU A 119 -7.60 11.60 3.10
CA GLU A 119 -6.14 11.68 2.98
C GLU A 119 -5.40 10.45 3.54
N PRO A 120 -4.21 10.09 2.99
CA PRO A 120 -3.44 8.92 3.39
C PRO A 120 -3.19 8.90 4.91
N LYS A 121 -3.63 7.82 5.55
CA LYS A 121 -3.41 7.64 6.99
C LYS A 121 -2.09 6.97 7.23
N VAL A 122 -1.27 7.61 8.07
CA VAL A 122 -0.04 6.99 8.56
C VAL A 122 -0.42 5.77 9.38
N ILE A 123 0.04 4.60 8.93
CA ILE A 123 -0.16 3.37 9.72
C ILE A 123 1.01 3.29 10.69
N PRO A 124 0.76 3.31 12.02
CA PRO A 124 1.85 3.26 12.99
C PRO A 124 2.73 2.03 12.76
N PRO A 125 4.07 2.17 12.78
CA PRO A 125 5.00 1.09 12.50
C PRO A 125 4.89 -0.07 13.49
N ALA A 126 4.38 0.21 14.69
CA ALA A 126 3.98 -0.78 15.67
C ALA A 126 2.63 -0.41 16.25
N VAL A 127 1.78 -1.42 16.40
CA VAL A 127 0.47 -1.29 17.00
C VAL A 127 0.33 -2.36 18.08
N ILE A 128 -0.11 -1.96 19.27
CA ILE A 128 -0.47 -2.92 20.30
C ILE A 128 -1.89 -3.38 20.04
N TYR A 129 -2.03 -4.66 19.71
CA TYR A 129 -3.34 -5.28 19.53
C TYR A 129 -3.87 -5.75 20.89
N ALA A 130 -4.80 -5.00 21.45
CA ALA A 130 -5.53 -5.43 22.65
C ALA A 130 -6.61 -6.45 22.26
N SER A 131 -6.55 -7.62 22.89
CA SER A 131 -7.20 -8.86 22.45
C SER A 131 -8.74 -8.92 22.45
N GLN A 132 -9.43 -7.82 22.70
CA GLN A 132 -10.90 -7.80 22.72
C GLN A 132 -11.53 -6.93 21.64
N GLU A 133 -10.80 -5.99 21.03
CA GLU A 133 -11.43 -4.97 20.16
C GLU A 133 -10.82 -4.88 18.76
N GLN A 134 -9.77 -5.66 18.43
CA GLN A 134 -9.03 -5.54 17.16
C GLN A 134 -8.57 -4.11 16.83
N GLN A 135 -8.58 -3.21 17.82
CA GLN A 135 -8.17 -1.83 17.64
C GLN A 135 -6.71 -1.66 18.01
N ALA A 136 -6.05 -0.80 17.23
CA ALA A 136 -4.74 -0.32 17.53
C ALA A 136 -4.76 0.47 18.84
N SER A 137 -3.99 0.03 19.84
CA SER A 137 -3.86 0.74 21.12
C SER A 137 -2.45 1.27 21.31
N SER A 138 -2.33 2.39 22.02
CA SER A 138 -1.03 2.96 22.40
C SER A 138 -0.40 2.22 23.59
N LEU A 139 0.90 2.39 23.80
CA LEU A 139 1.62 1.75 24.92
C LEU A 139 1.10 2.19 26.29
N SER A 140 0.67 3.45 26.38
CA SER A 140 0.04 4.02 27.58
C SER A 140 -1.34 3.43 27.85
N GLU A 141 -2.19 3.32 26.82
CA GLU A 141 -3.52 2.68 26.94
C GLU A 141 -3.40 1.22 27.35
N TRP A 142 -2.47 0.49 26.75
CA TRP A 142 -2.22 -0.89 27.09
C TRP A 142 -1.77 -1.03 28.55
N ARG A 143 -0.84 -0.18 29.00
CA ARG A 143 -0.32 -0.19 30.37
C ARG A 143 -1.40 0.09 31.40
N ASN A 144 -2.32 1.00 31.11
CA ASN A 144 -3.47 1.29 31.98
C ASN A 144 -4.47 0.12 32.07
N ARG A 145 -4.55 -0.72 31.05
CA ARG A 145 -5.39 -1.93 31.05
C ARG A 145 -4.69 -3.16 31.66
N GLN A 146 -3.43 -3.06 32.09
CA GLN A 146 -2.71 -4.19 32.69
C GLN A 146 -3.17 -4.49 34.11
N VAL A 147 -3.37 -5.78 34.41
CA VAL A 147 -3.64 -6.26 35.77
C VAL A 147 -2.29 -6.60 36.42
N PRO A 148 -1.94 -6.00 37.57
CA PRO A 148 -0.70 -6.30 38.29
C PRO A 148 -0.58 -7.80 38.59
N GLY A 149 0.62 -8.36 38.40
CA GLY A 149 0.93 -9.76 38.74
C GLY A 149 0.57 -10.81 37.67
N ARG A 150 -0.03 -10.43 36.54
CA ARG A 150 -0.23 -11.36 35.41
C ARG A 150 1.00 -11.40 34.49
N PRO A 151 1.54 -12.60 34.16
CA PRO A 151 2.64 -12.71 33.22
C PRO A 151 2.19 -12.33 31.79
N VAL A 152 2.95 -11.43 31.18
CA VAL A 152 2.75 -10.89 29.82
C VAL A 152 3.68 -11.61 28.85
N CYS A 153 3.16 -12.12 27.73
CA CYS A 153 3.94 -12.87 26.74
C CYS A 153 3.98 -12.18 25.38
N LEU A 154 5.08 -11.49 25.02
CA LEU A 154 5.30 -10.85 23.72
C LEU A 154 5.09 -11.82 22.54
N LEU A 155 4.26 -11.47 21.56
CA LEU A 155 4.00 -12.33 20.42
C LEU A 155 4.21 -11.57 19.12
N LEU A 156 5.39 -11.81 18.54
CA LEU A 156 5.95 -11.00 17.48
C LEU A 156 5.39 -11.34 16.10
N PHE A 157 4.91 -10.38 15.30
CA PHE A 157 4.56 -10.65 13.90
C PHE A 157 5.00 -9.58 12.92
N TYR A 158 5.25 -10.02 11.69
CA TYR A 158 5.66 -9.16 10.59
C TYR A 158 4.46 -8.46 9.94
N ARG A 159 4.62 -7.19 9.57
CA ARG A 159 3.56 -6.31 9.01
C ARG A 159 2.86 -6.88 7.77
N SER A 160 3.57 -7.65 6.96
CA SER A 160 3.01 -8.23 5.73
C SER A 160 1.82 -9.14 5.98
N HIS A 161 1.71 -9.72 7.18
CA HIS A 161 0.58 -10.57 7.56
C HIS A 161 -0.68 -9.77 7.93
N LEU A 162 -0.55 -8.52 8.38
CA LEU A 162 -1.69 -7.63 8.64
C LEU A 162 -2.22 -7.01 7.34
N GLN A 163 -1.34 -6.68 6.40
CA GLN A 163 -1.71 -6.05 5.12
C GLN A 163 -2.33 -7.04 4.11
N GLY A 164 -2.08 -8.36 4.25
CA GLY A 164 -2.55 -9.39 3.32
C GLY A 164 -3.90 -10.05 3.61
N ARG A 165 -4.65 -9.62 4.65
CA ARG A 165 -5.90 -10.27 5.10
C ARG A 165 -5.77 -11.80 5.24
N ILE A 166 -4.71 -12.28 5.89
CA ILE A 166 -4.57 -13.69 6.30
C ILE A 166 -4.72 -13.79 7.83
N PRO A 167 -5.82 -14.37 8.34
CA PRO A 167 -5.77 -15.13 9.60
C PRO A 167 -6.04 -16.62 9.30
N PRO A 168 -5.38 -17.59 9.97
CA PRO A 168 -5.47 -17.68 11.43
C PRO A 168 -4.26 -18.31 12.17
N TYR A 169 -3.05 -18.35 11.61
CA TYR A 169 -1.90 -18.89 12.36
C TYR A 169 -1.70 -18.24 13.75
N PRO A 170 -1.82 -16.90 13.89
CA PRO A 170 -1.56 -16.28 15.18
C PRO A 170 -2.75 -16.41 16.15
N THR A 171 -3.96 -16.68 15.66
CA THR A 171 -5.19 -16.82 16.45
C THR A 171 -5.26 -18.16 17.19
N ALA A 172 -4.78 -19.24 16.55
CA ALA A 172 -4.73 -20.58 17.15
C ALA A 172 -3.72 -20.67 18.30
N CYS A 173 -2.51 -20.11 18.14
CA CYS A 173 -1.52 -20.00 19.22
C CYS A 173 -2.02 -19.16 20.39
N TRP A 174 -2.73 -18.06 20.11
CA TRP A 174 -3.32 -17.19 21.12
C TRP A 174 -4.38 -17.91 21.97
N ARG A 175 -5.28 -18.69 21.35
CA ARG A 175 -6.25 -19.55 22.07
C ARG A 175 -5.55 -20.58 22.97
N ARG A 176 -4.50 -21.23 22.47
CA ARG A 176 -3.74 -22.25 23.24
C ARG A 176 -2.99 -21.67 24.45
N LEU A 177 -2.45 -20.46 24.34
CA LEU A 177 -1.75 -19.80 25.44
C LEU A 177 -2.72 -19.35 26.55
N LYS A 178 -3.92 -18.88 26.20
CA LYS A 178 -4.97 -18.59 27.20
C LYS A 178 -5.44 -19.82 27.96
N THR A 179 -5.60 -20.96 27.30
CA THR A 179 -5.96 -22.23 27.97
C THR A 179 -4.90 -22.71 28.97
N ARG A 180 -3.67 -22.17 28.91
CA ARG A 180 -2.58 -22.46 29.86
C ARG A 180 -2.37 -21.36 30.91
N GLY A 181 -3.29 -20.39 31.03
CA GLY A 181 -3.23 -19.34 32.05
C GLY A 181 -2.26 -18.19 31.76
N LEU A 182 -1.66 -18.13 30.56
CA LEU A 182 -0.75 -17.06 30.15
C LEU A 182 -1.51 -15.92 29.48
N SER A 183 -1.00 -14.68 29.60
CA SER A 183 -1.53 -13.51 28.88
C SER A 183 -0.68 -13.24 27.63
N PRO A 184 -1.01 -13.82 26.46
CA PRO A 184 -0.30 -13.56 25.21
C PRO A 184 -0.51 -12.12 24.76
N TRP A 185 0.58 -11.38 24.82
CA TRP A 185 0.85 -10.06 24.27
C TRP A 185 1.21 -10.17 22.80
N ARG A 186 1.11 -9.12 21.97
CA ARG A 186 1.58 -9.15 20.57
C ARG A 186 2.40 -7.91 20.29
N TRP A 187 3.54 -8.08 19.61
CA TRP A 187 4.46 -7.01 19.25
C TRP A 187 4.85 -7.15 17.79
N PRO A 188 5.25 -6.07 17.12
CA PRO A 188 6.13 -6.18 15.95
C PRO A 188 7.49 -5.58 16.34
N TRP A 189 8.60 -6.34 16.20
CA TRP A 189 9.97 -5.86 16.41
C TRP A 189 10.65 -5.81 15.06
N ARG A 190 11.49 -4.80 14.86
CA ARG A 190 12.75 -4.89 14.11
C ARG A 190 13.72 -3.79 14.58
N PRO A 191 15.04 -4.02 14.38
CA PRO A 191 16.12 -3.13 14.80
C PRO A 191 16.18 -1.87 13.96
#